data_AF-L9W9W9-F1
#
_entry.id   AF-L9W9W9-F1
#
_cell.length_a   1.000
_cell.length_b   1.000
_cell.length_c   1.000
_cell.angle_alpha   90.00
_cell.angle_beta   90.00
_cell.angle_gamma   90.00
#
_symmetry.space_group_name_H-M   'P 1'
#
loop_
_entity.id
_entity.type
_entity.pdbx_description
1 polymer ?
#
loop_
_entity_poly.entity_id
_entity_poly.type
_entity_poly.pdbx_seq_one_letter_code
_entity_poly.pdbx_strand_id
1 'polypeptide(L)'
;MIRALAIGVGLLEAVFPRRLIDAGERLAFDTPETGRLQPWTVPMARLEGLVFVWLLARKGGGLDALRAPLGVVGVAMALSPRAVVAFALEVAYENPDDLECKPWVVPATRLLGAVYVVAGLFAGRGATPKDEPRTAQPPPEQ
;
A
#
# COMPACT_ATOMS: atom_id res chain seq x y z
N MET A 1 -4.12 13.36 11.43
CA MET A 1 -5.18 13.27 10.40
C MET A 1 -4.86 12.20 9.35
N ILE A 2 -3.71 12.26 8.66
CA ILE A 2 -3.31 11.28 7.63
C ILE A 2 -3.37 9.82 8.13
N ARG A 3 -2.87 9.54 9.34
CA ARG A 3 -2.93 8.21 9.95
C ARG A 3 -4.37 7.68 10.10
N ALA A 4 -5.31 8.53 10.51
CA ALA A 4 -6.71 8.14 10.66
C ALA A 4 -7.37 7.90 9.30
N LEU A 5 -7.05 8.70 8.28
CA LEU A 5 -7.50 8.48 6.92
C LEU A 5 -6.97 7.15 6.36
N ALA A 6 -5.68 6.87 6.53
CA ALA A 6 -5.06 5.63 6.08
C ALA A 6 -5.65 4.39 6.79
N ILE A 7 -5.93 4.49 8.10
CA ILE A 7 -6.66 3.44 8.82
C ILE A 7 -8.07 3.27 8.26
N GLY A 8 -8.79 4.36 7.98
CA GLY A 8 -10.12 4.31 7.36
C GLY A 8 -10.11 3.60 6.01
N VAL A 9 -9.10 3.87 5.17
CA VAL A 9 -8.91 3.18 3.87
C VAL A 9 -8.65 1.69 4.08
N GLY A 10 -7.73 1.31 4.96
CA GLY A 10 -7.46 -0.10 5.23
C GLY A 10 -8.66 -0.86 5.80
N LEU A 11 -9.49 -0.19 6.62
CA LEU A 11 -10.75 -0.77 7.10
C LEU A 11 -11.77 -0.94 5.96
N LEU A 12 -11.88 0.04 5.07
CA LEU A 12 -12.76 -0.06 3.91
C LEU A 12 -12.37 -1.25 3.02
N GLU A 13 -11.07 -1.41 2.75
CA GLU A 13 -10.52 -2.53 2.00
C GLU A 13 -10.79 -3.88 2.70
N ALA A 14 -10.58 -3.94 4.02
CA ALA A 14 -10.83 -5.15 4.80
C ALA A 14 -12.32 -5.58 4.82
N VAL A 15 -13.24 -4.60 4.86
CA VAL A 15 -14.68 -4.86 4.98
C VAL A 15 -15.33 -5.07 3.61
N PHE A 16 -14.96 -4.26 2.63
CA PHE A 16 -15.57 -4.23 1.30
C PHE A 16 -14.56 -4.48 0.17
N PRO A 17 -13.77 -5.58 0.23
CA PRO A 17 -12.72 -5.84 -0.77
C PRO A 17 -13.30 -5.97 -2.18
N ARG A 18 -14.47 -6.62 -2.32
CA ARG A 18 -15.12 -6.82 -3.62
C ARG A 18 -15.44 -5.49 -4.31
N ARG A 19 -15.96 -4.50 -3.58
CA ARG A 19 -16.30 -3.20 -4.20
C ARG A 19 -15.07 -2.45 -4.68
N LEU A 20 -13.94 -2.62 -3.98
CA LEU A 20 -12.67 -2.02 -4.37
C LEU A 20 -12.08 -2.73 -5.59
N ILE A 21 -12.14 -4.07 -5.61
CA ILE A 21 -11.73 -4.90 -6.75
C ILE A 21 -12.58 -4.56 -7.98
N ASP A 22 -13.91 -4.60 -7.88
CA ASP A 22 -14.82 -4.28 -9.00
C ASP A 22 -14.56 -2.87 -9.56
N ALA A 23 -14.28 -1.89 -8.69
CA ALA A 23 -13.93 -0.54 -9.10
C ALA A 23 -12.56 -0.48 -9.80
N GLY A 24 -11.58 -1.23 -9.28
CA GLY A 24 -10.26 -1.38 -9.87
C GLY A 24 -10.32 -2.06 -11.23
N GLU A 25 -11.11 -3.12 -11.39
CA GLU A 25 -11.33 -3.84 -12.64
C GLU A 25 -11.91 -2.92 -13.71
N ARG A 26 -13.00 -2.20 -13.39
CA ARG A 26 -13.61 -1.24 -14.33
C ARG A 26 -12.68 -0.12 -14.76
N LEU A 27 -11.78 0.26 -13.86
CA LEU A 27 -10.80 1.27 -14.14
C LEU A 27 -9.68 0.68 -15.02
N ALA A 28 -9.13 -0.47 -14.66
CA ALA A 28 -7.92 -1.04 -15.27
C ALA A 28 -8.17 -1.82 -16.56
N PHE A 29 -9.32 -2.46 -16.72
CA PHE A 29 -9.59 -3.38 -17.84
C PHE A 29 -10.54 -2.78 -18.86
N ASP A 30 -10.37 -3.20 -20.12
CA ASP A 30 -11.35 -2.94 -21.17
C ASP A 30 -12.54 -3.91 -21.09
N THR A 31 -12.35 -5.09 -20.51
CA THR A 31 -13.36 -6.15 -20.35
C THR A 31 -13.50 -6.63 -18.89
N PRO A 32 -13.90 -5.74 -17.94
CA PRO A 32 -13.88 -6.05 -16.50
C PRO A 32 -14.75 -7.26 -16.11
N GLU A 33 -15.84 -7.51 -16.80
CA GLU A 33 -16.74 -8.65 -16.59
C GLU A 33 -16.14 -10.03 -16.93
N THR A 34 -15.01 -10.07 -17.62
CA THR A 34 -14.34 -11.32 -18.04
C THR A 34 -13.45 -11.89 -16.93
N GLY A 35 -13.08 -11.07 -15.94
CA GLY A 35 -12.20 -11.46 -14.84
C GLY A 35 -12.81 -12.51 -13.92
N ARG A 36 -12.14 -13.65 -13.78
CA ARG A 36 -12.44 -14.65 -12.75
C ARG A 36 -11.38 -14.59 -11.68
N LEU A 37 -11.73 -13.98 -10.55
CA LEU A 37 -10.84 -13.89 -9.40
C LEU A 37 -10.53 -15.29 -8.86
N GLN A 38 -9.27 -15.50 -8.46
CA GLN A 38 -8.91 -16.68 -7.68
C GLN A 38 -9.70 -16.72 -6.36
N PRO A 39 -10.00 -17.92 -5.82
CA PRO A 39 -10.75 -18.05 -4.57
C PRO A 39 -10.04 -17.43 -3.37
N TRP A 40 -8.72 -17.24 -3.43
CA TRP A 40 -7.94 -16.58 -2.39
C TRP A 40 -7.83 -15.05 -2.55
N THR A 41 -8.14 -14.47 -3.70
CA THR A 41 -7.93 -13.02 -3.95
C THR A 41 -8.72 -12.17 -2.97
N VAL A 42 -10.00 -12.49 -2.79
CA VAL A 42 -10.87 -11.75 -1.85
C VAL A 42 -10.42 -11.96 -0.39
N PRO A 43 -10.19 -13.19 0.11
CA PRO A 43 -9.60 -13.40 1.43
C PRO A 43 -8.28 -12.67 1.65
N MET A 44 -7.40 -12.66 0.66
CA MET A 44 -6.08 -12.06 0.78
C MET A 44 -6.15 -10.53 0.80
N ALA A 45 -7.01 -9.91 0.00
CA ALA A 45 -7.29 -8.47 0.07
C ALA A 45 -7.83 -8.07 1.46
N ARG A 46 -8.67 -8.91 2.08
CA ARG A 46 -9.11 -8.66 3.47
C ARG A 46 -7.96 -8.72 4.45
N LEU A 47 -7.10 -9.73 4.30
CA LEU A 47 -5.92 -9.89 5.15
C LEU A 47 -4.98 -8.69 5.00
N GLU A 48 -4.76 -8.21 3.77
CA GLU A 48 -3.94 -7.04 3.48
C GLU A 48 -4.48 -5.80 4.20
N GLY A 49 -5.77 -5.49 4.03
CA GLY A 49 -6.41 -4.38 4.74
C GLY A 49 -6.31 -4.49 6.26
N LEU A 50 -6.49 -5.70 6.83
CA LEU A 50 -6.33 -5.95 8.27
C LEU A 50 -4.90 -5.76 8.76
N VAL A 51 -3.92 -6.29 8.02
CA VAL A 51 -2.49 -6.14 8.34
C VAL A 51 -2.09 -4.67 8.25
N PHE A 52 -2.58 -3.95 7.25
CA PHE A 52 -2.33 -2.53 7.07
C PHE A 52 -2.89 -1.70 8.23
N VAL A 53 -4.15 -1.95 8.60
CA VAL A 53 -4.79 -1.31 9.77
C VAL A 53 -4.03 -1.65 11.05
N TRP A 54 -3.67 -2.91 11.26
CA TRP A 54 -2.95 -3.34 12.46
C TRP A 54 -1.57 -2.67 12.59
N LEU A 55 -0.80 -2.62 11.49
CA LEU A 55 0.49 -1.93 11.43
C LEU A 55 0.35 -0.44 11.76
N LEU A 56 -0.69 0.20 11.22
CA LEU A 56 -0.99 1.61 11.47
C LEU A 56 -1.61 1.86 12.84
N ALA A 57 -2.21 0.88 13.51
CA ALA A 57 -2.85 1.06 14.81
C ALA A 57 -1.88 0.89 15.99
N ARG A 58 -0.80 0.09 15.87
CA ARG A 58 0.10 -0.16 17.01
C ARG A 58 0.86 1.11 17.45
N LYS A 59 1.14 1.23 18.76
CA LYS A 59 2.07 2.26 19.29
C LYS A 59 3.49 1.97 18.78
N GLY A 60 4.13 2.95 18.14
CA GLY A 60 5.46 2.78 17.52
C GLY A 60 5.47 1.94 16.24
N GLY A 61 4.31 1.56 15.70
CA GLY A 61 4.17 1.16 14.30
C GLY A 61 3.70 2.37 13.52
N GLY A 62 4.45 2.69 12.49
CA GLY A 62 4.18 3.80 11.61
C GLY A 62 4.53 3.41 10.19
N LEU A 63 4.28 4.35 9.28
CA LEU A 63 4.67 4.26 7.87
C LEU A 63 6.13 3.83 7.66
N ASP A 64 6.99 4.00 8.68
CA ASP A 64 8.37 3.50 8.69
C ASP A 64 8.51 2.00 8.46
N ALA A 65 7.66 1.17 9.06
CA ALA A 65 7.69 -0.28 8.83
C ALA A 65 7.36 -0.65 7.37
N LEU A 66 6.62 0.23 6.69
CA LEU A 66 6.24 0.06 5.30
C LEU A 66 7.28 0.63 4.33
N ARG A 67 8.29 1.38 4.78
CA ARG A 67 9.24 2.07 3.88
C ARG A 67 10.07 1.13 3.03
N ALA A 68 10.68 0.13 3.65
CA ALA A 68 11.47 -0.86 2.94
C ALA A 68 10.63 -1.65 1.92
N PRO A 69 9.47 -2.25 2.29
CA PRO A 69 8.65 -2.96 1.32
C PRO A 69 8.07 -2.03 0.24
N LEU A 70 7.60 -0.80 0.57
CA LEU A 70 7.17 0.17 -0.44
C LEU A 70 8.30 0.52 -1.40
N GLY A 71 9.51 0.75 -0.89
CA GLY A 71 10.66 1.07 -1.72
C GLY A 71 10.99 -0.05 -2.70
N VAL A 72 11.06 -1.30 -2.22
CA VAL A 72 11.36 -2.47 -3.05
C VAL A 72 10.27 -2.70 -4.10
N VAL A 73 9.00 -2.70 -3.68
CA VAL A 73 7.85 -2.85 -4.60
C VAL A 73 7.82 -1.69 -5.60
N GLY A 74 8.08 -0.48 -5.13
CA GLY A 74 8.14 0.72 -5.97
C GLY A 74 9.21 0.64 -7.04
N VAL A 75 10.41 0.13 -6.71
CA VAL A 75 11.48 -0.09 -7.70
C VAL A 75 11.03 -1.11 -8.75
N ALA A 76 10.46 -2.24 -8.33
CA ALA A 76 9.97 -3.27 -9.24
C ALA A 76 8.91 -2.69 -10.21
N MET A 77 7.96 -1.92 -9.68
CA MET A 77 6.92 -1.25 -10.48
C MET A 77 7.49 -0.19 -11.43
N ALA A 78 8.50 0.58 -11.00
CA ALA A 78 9.07 1.67 -11.80
C ALA A 78 9.99 1.16 -12.95
N LEU A 79 10.70 0.06 -12.72
CA LEU A 79 11.64 -0.51 -13.68
C LEU A 79 11.00 -1.56 -14.59
N SER A 80 10.11 -2.38 -14.03
CA SER A 80 9.50 -3.52 -14.72
C SER A 80 7.97 -3.51 -14.59
N PRO A 81 7.27 -2.41 -14.95
CA PRO A 81 5.83 -2.28 -14.73
C PRO A 81 5.02 -3.39 -15.42
N ARG A 82 5.43 -3.82 -16.62
CA ARG A 82 4.75 -4.90 -17.35
C ARG A 82 4.83 -6.24 -16.63
N ALA A 83 6.01 -6.59 -16.09
CA ALA A 83 6.20 -7.83 -15.36
C ALA A 83 5.40 -7.81 -14.04
N VAL A 84 5.37 -6.67 -13.35
CA VAL A 84 4.56 -6.52 -12.14
C VAL A 84 3.07 -6.64 -12.43
N VAL A 85 2.57 -6.01 -13.50
CA VAL A 85 1.16 -6.15 -13.90
C VAL A 85 0.85 -7.60 -14.25
N ALA A 86 1.67 -8.27 -15.07
CA ALA A 86 1.47 -9.67 -15.43
C ALA A 86 1.43 -10.58 -14.20
N PHE A 87 2.41 -10.44 -13.30
CA PHE A 87 2.46 -11.18 -12.04
C PHE A 87 1.24 -10.92 -11.15
N ALA A 88 0.80 -9.66 -11.04
CA ALA A 88 -0.38 -9.31 -10.27
C ALA A 88 -1.64 -9.96 -10.85
N LEU A 89 -1.77 -10.04 -12.17
CA LEU A 89 -2.88 -10.72 -12.83
C LEU A 89 -2.85 -12.23 -12.57
N GLU A 90 -1.69 -12.88 -12.73
CA GLU A 90 -1.52 -14.32 -12.47
C GLU A 90 -1.88 -14.70 -11.02
N VAL A 91 -1.53 -13.84 -10.06
CA VAL A 91 -1.85 -14.07 -8.65
C VAL A 91 -3.33 -13.84 -8.35
N ALA A 92 -3.94 -12.84 -8.99
CA ALA A 92 -5.29 -12.39 -8.66
C ALA A 92 -6.40 -13.12 -9.44
N TYR A 93 -6.12 -13.63 -10.64
CA TYR A 93 -7.11 -14.18 -11.56
C TYR A 93 -6.78 -15.61 -11.99
N GLU A 94 -7.83 -16.38 -12.27
CA GLU A 94 -7.74 -17.71 -12.87
C GLU A 94 -7.47 -17.64 -14.38
N ASN A 95 -7.85 -16.54 -15.01
CA ASN A 95 -7.72 -16.30 -16.45
C ASN A 95 -6.98 -14.99 -16.78
N PRO A 96 -5.70 -14.87 -16.37
CA PRO A 96 -4.93 -13.65 -16.59
C PRO A 96 -4.76 -13.31 -18.08
N ASP A 97 -4.64 -14.33 -18.94
CA ASP A 97 -4.42 -14.15 -20.38
C ASP A 97 -5.66 -13.62 -21.14
N ASP A 98 -6.85 -13.76 -20.55
CA ASP A 98 -8.11 -13.27 -21.13
C ASP A 98 -8.37 -11.79 -20.78
N LEU A 99 -7.55 -11.18 -19.90
CA LEU A 99 -7.76 -9.84 -19.39
C LEU A 99 -7.01 -8.78 -20.20
N GLU A 100 -7.77 -7.94 -20.91
CA GLU A 100 -7.21 -6.81 -21.64
C GLU A 100 -7.09 -5.58 -20.73
N CYS A 101 -5.85 -5.22 -20.41
CA CYS A 101 -5.54 -3.99 -19.69
C CYS A 101 -5.66 -2.76 -20.59
N LYS A 102 -6.25 -1.69 -20.06
CA LYS A 102 -6.23 -0.38 -20.72
C LYS A 102 -4.79 0.07 -20.96
N PRO A 103 -4.53 0.84 -22.05
CA PRO A 103 -3.17 1.24 -22.43
C PRO A 103 -2.46 2.10 -21.37
N TRP A 104 -3.21 2.71 -20.46
CA TRP A 104 -2.66 3.54 -19.39
C TRP A 104 -2.23 2.75 -18.14
N VAL A 105 -2.62 1.48 -17.98
CA VAL A 105 -2.32 0.69 -16.77
C VAL A 105 -0.83 0.60 -16.52
N VAL A 106 -0.06 0.17 -17.53
CA VAL A 106 1.41 0.04 -17.44
C VAL A 106 2.09 1.37 -17.06
N PRO A 107 1.82 2.51 -17.74
CA PRO A 107 2.42 3.78 -17.33
C PRO A 107 1.94 4.27 -15.96
N ALA A 108 0.69 4.00 -15.55
CA ALA A 108 0.24 4.33 -14.19
C ALA A 108 0.94 3.48 -13.12
N THR A 109 1.12 2.16 -13.35
CA THR A 109 1.92 1.29 -12.48
C THR A 109 3.34 1.83 -12.34
N ARG A 110 3.95 2.27 -13.45
CA ARG A 110 5.29 2.86 -13.43
C ARG A 110 5.35 4.13 -12.58
N LEU A 111 4.39 5.03 -12.77
CA LEU A 111 4.28 6.28 -12.02
C LEU A 111 4.06 6.00 -10.52
N LEU A 112 3.16 5.08 -10.20
CA LEU A 112 2.90 4.66 -8.83
C LEU A 112 4.15 4.05 -8.19
N GLY A 113 4.91 3.26 -8.94
CA GLY A 113 6.21 2.76 -8.53
C GLY A 113 7.19 3.86 -8.15
N ALA A 114 7.32 4.89 -8.99
CA ALA A 114 8.16 6.05 -8.68
C ALA A 114 7.71 6.78 -7.41
N VAL A 115 6.40 6.96 -7.22
CA VAL A 115 5.82 7.53 -5.99
C VAL A 115 6.17 6.67 -4.77
N TYR A 116 6.10 5.34 -4.88
CA TYR A 116 6.44 4.43 -3.79
C TYR A 116 7.93 4.45 -3.44
N VAL A 117 8.82 4.59 -4.43
CA VAL A 117 10.27 4.77 -4.20
C VAL A 117 10.52 6.06 -3.41
N VAL A 118 9.93 7.18 -3.84
CA VAL A 118 10.00 8.45 -3.10
C VAL A 118 9.42 8.26 -1.68
N ALA A 119 8.27 7.60 -1.59
CA ALA A 119 7.66 7.02 -0.40
C ALA A 119 8.68 6.47 0.60
N GLY A 120 9.30 5.36 0.20
CA GLY A 120 10.26 4.59 1.00
C GLY A 120 11.47 5.41 1.41
N LEU A 121 12.03 6.22 0.49
CA LEU A 121 13.20 7.05 0.76
C LEU A 121 12.92 8.16 1.78
N PHE A 122 11.75 8.81 1.72
CA PHE A 122 11.49 10.05 2.45
C PHE A 122 10.59 9.93 3.70
N ALA A 123 9.83 8.85 3.90
CA ALA A 123 8.78 8.77 4.93
C ALA A 123 9.21 8.81 6.43
N GLY A 124 10.43 9.22 6.73
CA GLY A 124 10.95 9.43 8.08
C GLY A 124 12.31 10.14 8.08
N ARG A 125 12.53 10.98 7.07
CA ARG A 125 13.40 12.16 7.23
C ARG A 125 12.69 13.29 7.99
N GLY A 126 11.40 13.17 8.27
CA GLY A 126 10.58 14.19 8.96
C GLY A 126 10.51 14.08 10.49
N ALA A 127 11.28 13.18 11.12
CA ALA A 127 11.21 12.95 12.57
C ALA A 127 12.57 13.15 13.26
N THR A 128 13.09 14.38 13.30
CA THR A 128 14.02 14.87 14.36
C THR A 128 14.01 16.40 14.30
N PRO A 129 13.65 17.12 15.39
CA PRO A 129 14.63 17.39 16.44
C PRO A 129 14.44 16.52 17.69
N LYS A 130 15.57 16.03 18.22
CA LYS A 130 15.70 15.54 19.59
C LYS A 130 15.50 16.75 20.50
N ASP A 131 14.44 16.76 21.31
CA ASP A 131 14.46 17.55 22.54
C ASP A 131 15.31 16.77 23.54
N GLU A 132 16.58 17.16 23.65
CA GLU A 132 17.44 16.76 24.76
C GLU A 132 16.87 17.27 26.10
N PRO A 133 17.06 16.50 27.19
CA PRO A 133 16.37 16.72 28.45
C PRO A 133 16.85 18.00 29.14
N ARG A 134 15.95 18.96 29.36
CA ARG A 134 16.21 20.07 30.28
C ARG A 134 16.09 19.56 31.72
N THR A 135 17.26 19.40 32.31
CA THR A 135 17.58 19.31 33.74
C THR A 135 16.59 20.06 34.64
N ALA A 136 16.03 19.40 35.64
CA ALA A 136 15.52 20.04 36.84
C ALA A 136 16.36 19.54 38.03
N GLN A 137 17.22 20.43 38.48
CA GLN A 137 18.10 20.36 39.64
C GLN A 137 17.27 20.23 40.94
N PRO A 138 17.74 19.50 41.98
CA PRO A 138 16.95 19.22 43.18
C PRO A 138 16.67 20.49 44.01
N PRO A 139 15.56 20.53 44.78
CA PRO A 139 15.26 21.64 45.68
C PRO A 139 16.30 21.72 46.82
N PRO A 140 16.65 22.92 47.31
CA PRO A 140 17.58 23.09 48.42
C PRO A 140 16.96 22.56 49.72
N GLU A 141 17.74 21.80 50.50
CA GLU A 141 17.42 21.51 51.89
C GLU A 141 17.39 22.81 52.69
N GLN A 142 16.25 23.09 53.33
CA GLN A 142 16.13 23.98 54.49
C GLN A 142 15.22 23.33 55.52
#